data_AF-A0A4R1RFG7-F1
#
_entry.id   AF-A0A4R1RFG7-F1
#
_cell.length_a   1.000
_cell.length_b   1.000
_cell.length_c   1.000
_cell.angle_alpha   90.00
_cell.angle_beta   90.00
_cell.angle_gamma   90.00
#
_symmetry.space_group_name_H-M   'P 1'
#
loop_
_entity.id
_entity.type
_entity.pdbx_description
1 polymer ?
#
loop_
_entity_poly.entity_id
_entity_poly.type
_entity_poly.pdbx_seq_one_letter_code
_entity_poly.pdbx_strand_id
1 'polypeptide(L)'
;MKNIYRYSLILLLTLGVSCTNEEGYADLTVDKSAVSEMSGDWHVETFVDGDLAIGYQVITVSNTPEDDGTAIQINDHGNIWEFNAAVPADISSLTFAGSNLESIVDDYEITVSVTNGSITKNGTTSTSGRTVDKISFDIEFSDDPGTIYHIEGYKRTGFLEDEH
;
A
#
# COMPACT_ATOMS: atom_id res chain seq x y z
N MET A 1 52.85 32.62 -45.58
CA MET A 1 51.62 32.66 -44.76
C MET A 1 50.45 32.06 -45.55
N LYS A 2 50.31 30.74 -45.65
CA LYS A 2 49.22 30.14 -46.46
C LYS A 2 48.63 28.83 -45.94
N ASN A 3 49.19 28.27 -44.86
CA ASN A 3 48.76 26.96 -44.33
C ASN A 3 48.06 27.03 -42.97
N ILE A 4 48.02 28.20 -42.31
CA ILE A 4 47.35 28.37 -41.00
C ILE A 4 45.83 28.38 -41.17
N TYR A 5 45.31 29.00 -42.25
CA TYR A 5 43.87 29.05 -42.54
C TYR A 5 43.24 27.66 -42.83
N ARG A 6 44.06 26.67 -43.23
CA ARG A 6 43.61 25.30 -43.48
C ARG A 6 43.31 24.54 -42.20
N TYR A 7 44.02 24.83 -41.12
CA TYR A 7 43.78 24.21 -39.81
C TYR A 7 42.68 24.93 -39.02
N SER A 8 42.49 26.24 -39.23
CA SER A 8 41.37 26.98 -38.62
C SER A 8 40.00 26.54 -39.12
N LEU A 9 39.89 26.09 -40.38
CA LEU A 9 38.61 25.59 -40.94
C LEU A 9 38.24 24.19 -40.42
N ILE A 10 39.24 23.38 -40.05
CA ILE A 10 39.04 22.03 -39.51
C ILE A 10 38.61 22.08 -38.03
N LEU A 11 39.13 23.04 -37.25
CA LEU A 11 38.75 23.21 -35.86
C LEU A 11 37.29 23.69 -35.71
N LEU A 12 36.82 24.55 -36.61
CA LEU A 12 35.45 25.08 -36.60
C LEU A 12 34.38 24.02 -36.97
N LEU A 13 34.76 22.98 -37.71
CA LEU A 13 33.85 21.92 -38.14
C LEU A 13 33.55 20.89 -37.03
N THR A 14 34.35 20.86 -35.96
CA THR A 14 34.21 19.89 -34.86
C THR A 14 33.31 20.34 -33.71
N LEU A 15 32.91 21.62 -33.69
CA LEU A 15 32.03 22.19 -32.65
C LEU A 15 30.52 22.01 -32.94
N GLY A 16 30.16 21.44 -34.11
CA GLY A 16 28.76 21.31 -34.56
C GLY A 16 28.07 19.99 -34.21
N VAL A 17 28.74 19.04 -33.54
CA VAL A 17 28.15 17.76 -33.12
C VAL A 17 28.10 17.71 -31.59
N SER A 18 27.49 18.73 -30.99
CA SER A 18 26.92 18.54 -29.65
C SER A 18 25.70 17.67 -29.86
N CYS A 19 25.79 16.40 -29.47
CA CYS A 19 24.70 15.44 -29.46
C CYS A 19 23.43 16.08 -28.87
N THR A 20 22.49 16.49 -29.72
CA THR A 20 21.09 16.66 -29.34
C THR A 20 20.49 15.26 -29.26
N ASN A 21 20.88 14.50 -28.24
CA ASN A 21 20.07 13.37 -27.83
C ASN A 21 18.89 13.98 -27.06
N GLU A 22 17.88 14.47 -27.79
CA GLU A 22 16.59 14.88 -27.20
C GLU A 22 15.80 13.68 -26.64
N GLU A 23 16.34 12.48 -26.78
CA GLU A 23 15.88 11.33 -26.01
C GLU A 23 16.51 11.42 -24.61
N GLY A 24 15.84 12.19 -23.75
CA GLY A 24 15.94 11.99 -22.31
C GLY A 24 15.75 10.51 -21.98
N TYR A 25 16.24 10.07 -20.81
CA TYR A 25 16.04 8.69 -20.37
C TYR A 25 14.57 8.30 -20.56
N ALA A 26 14.32 7.19 -21.26
CA ALA A 26 12.97 6.66 -21.39
C ALA A 26 12.38 6.49 -19.99
N ASP A 27 11.14 6.95 -19.79
CA ASP A 27 10.43 6.74 -18.54
C ASP A 27 10.34 5.23 -18.30
N LEU A 28 10.97 4.78 -17.21
CA LEU A 28 10.90 3.38 -16.81
C LEU A 28 9.48 3.08 -16.33
N THR A 29 8.83 2.11 -16.97
CA THR A 29 7.62 1.51 -16.42
C THR A 29 8.00 0.66 -15.22
N VAL A 30 7.54 1.05 -14.03
CA VAL A 30 7.68 0.23 -12.82
C VAL A 30 6.54 -0.76 -12.81
N ASP A 31 6.86 -2.05 -12.85
CA ASP A 31 5.88 -3.12 -12.66
C ASP A 31 5.33 -3.04 -11.23
N LYS A 32 4.00 -3.08 -11.12
CA LYS A 32 3.28 -3.04 -9.85
C LYS A 32 2.57 -4.37 -9.62
N SER A 33 2.35 -4.71 -8.35
CA SER A 33 1.45 -5.80 -8.00
C SER A 33 0.01 -5.49 -8.44
N ALA A 34 -0.77 -6.55 -8.68
CA ALA A 34 -2.15 -6.45 -9.16
C ALA A 34 -3.07 -5.70 -8.19
N VAL A 35 -2.70 -5.67 -6.90
CA VAL A 35 -3.45 -4.98 -5.84
C VAL A 35 -2.73 -3.74 -5.29
N SER A 36 -1.73 -3.23 -6.00
CA SER A 36 -0.88 -2.11 -5.55
C SER A 36 -1.64 -0.86 -5.08
N GLU A 37 -2.85 -0.63 -5.58
CA GLU A 37 -3.71 0.47 -5.13
C GLU A 37 -4.28 0.27 -3.72
N MET A 38 -4.38 -0.97 -3.24
CA MET A 38 -4.83 -1.33 -1.90
C MET A 38 -3.65 -1.64 -0.95
N SER A 39 -2.47 -1.94 -1.50
CA SER A 39 -1.29 -2.30 -0.72
C SER A 39 -0.70 -1.13 0.10
N GLY A 40 -0.12 -1.46 1.24
CA GLY A 40 0.67 -0.56 2.09
C GLY A 40 0.58 -0.91 3.57
N ASP A 41 1.31 -0.15 4.37
CA ASP A 41 1.15 -0.16 5.83
C ASP A 41 0.10 0.87 6.26
N TRP A 42 -0.61 0.56 7.33
CA TRP A 42 -1.72 1.36 7.84
C TRP A 42 -1.62 1.49 9.35
N HIS A 43 -1.82 2.70 9.86
CA HIS A 43 -2.08 2.92 11.28
C HIS A 43 -3.58 2.80 11.51
N VAL A 44 -4.00 1.83 12.31
CA VAL A 44 -5.42 1.52 12.57
C VAL A 44 -5.73 1.46 14.05
N GLU A 45 -6.92 1.92 14.41
CA GLU A 45 -7.52 1.76 15.74
C GLU A 45 -8.58 0.66 15.67
N THR A 46 -8.79 -0.03 16.79
CA THR A 46 -9.80 -1.09 16.93
C THR A 46 -10.86 -0.66 17.92
N PHE A 47 -12.11 -0.78 17.52
CA PHE A 47 -13.28 -0.41 18.30
C PHE A 47 -14.18 -1.63 18.51
N VAL A 48 -14.83 -1.70 19.68
CA VAL A 48 -15.86 -2.69 20.01
C VAL A 48 -17.07 -1.95 20.55
N ASP A 49 -18.25 -2.19 19.99
CA ASP A 49 -19.49 -1.48 20.35
C ASP A 49 -19.39 0.06 20.25
N GLY A 50 -18.46 0.56 19.42
CA GLY A 50 -18.20 1.99 19.21
C GLY A 50 -17.21 2.61 20.21
N ASP A 51 -16.77 1.86 21.23
CA ASP A 51 -15.74 2.28 22.16
C ASP A 51 -14.34 1.86 21.68
N LEU A 52 -13.35 2.73 21.87
CA LEU A 52 -11.95 2.43 21.52
C LEU A 52 -11.43 1.29 22.41
N ALA A 53 -11.12 0.15 21.80
CA ALA A 53 -10.56 -1.01 22.47
C ALA A 53 -9.03 -1.03 22.41
N ILE A 54 -8.47 -0.71 21.23
CA ILE A 54 -7.01 -0.65 20.99
C ILE A 54 -6.71 0.61 20.18
N GLY A 55 -5.76 1.41 20.66
CA GLY A 55 -5.25 2.58 19.92
C GLY A 55 -4.45 2.18 18.68
N TYR A 56 -3.78 3.13 18.05
CA TYR A 56 -3.06 2.89 16.80
C TYR A 56 -2.11 1.69 16.86
N GLN A 57 -2.33 0.74 15.94
CA GLN A 57 -1.46 -0.38 15.62
C GLN A 57 -1.12 -0.34 14.13
N VAL A 58 -0.02 -1.00 13.74
CA VAL A 58 0.34 -1.13 12.34
C VAL A 58 -0.15 -2.46 11.80
N ILE A 59 -0.88 -2.41 10.68
CA ILE A 59 -1.19 -3.57 9.85
C ILE A 59 -0.62 -3.37 8.45
N THR A 60 -0.37 -4.47 7.74
CA THR A 60 0.04 -4.44 6.33
C THR A 60 -1.03 -5.08 5.47
N VAL A 61 -1.37 -4.39 4.37
CA VAL A 61 -2.14 -4.94 3.25
C VAL A 61 -1.18 -5.15 2.08
N SER A 62 -1.16 -6.34 1.49
CA SER A 62 -0.30 -6.67 0.34
C SER A 62 -1.01 -7.55 -0.69
N ASN A 63 -0.32 -7.88 -1.78
CA ASN A 63 -0.74 -8.97 -2.66
C ASN A 63 -0.61 -10.32 -1.96
N THR A 64 -1.44 -11.27 -2.37
CA THR A 64 -1.21 -12.69 -2.10
C THR A 64 -0.08 -13.22 -3.00
N PRO A 65 0.46 -14.43 -2.75
CA PRO A 65 1.47 -15.05 -3.62
C PRO A 65 1.06 -15.18 -5.09
N GLU A 66 -0.25 -15.30 -5.36
CA GLU A 66 -0.81 -15.42 -6.71
C GLU A 66 -0.72 -14.11 -7.50
N ASP A 67 -0.82 -12.97 -6.82
CA ASP A 67 -0.80 -11.61 -7.40
C ASP A 67 -1.73 -11.46 -8.63
N ASP A 68 -2.94 -12.04 -8.55
CA ASP A 68 -3.89 -12.07 -9.66
C ASP A 68 -5.01 -11.02 -9.57
N GLY A 69 -4.98 -10.19 -8.52
CA GLY A 69 -5.94 -9.11 -8.29
C GLY A 69 -7.28 -9.56 -7.71
N THR A 70 -7.41 -10.81 -7.25
CA THR A 70 -8.67 -11.34 -6.70
C THR A 70 -8.74 -11.30 -5.17
N ALA A 71 -7.60 -11.17 -4.50
CA ALA A 71 -7.49 -11.10 -3.05
C ALA A 71 -6.33 -10.20 -2.61
N ILE A 72 -6.44 -9.69 -1.39
CA ILE A 72 -5.38 -9.00 -0.65
C ILE A 72 -4.98 -9.84 0.56
N GLN A 73 -3.72 -9.79 0.95
CA GLN A 73 -3.29 -10.32 2.24
C GLN A 73 -3.40 -9.22 3.29
N ILE A 74 -4.04 -9.49 4.43
CA ILE A 74 -4.04 -8.61 5.61
C ILE A 74 -3.27 -9.30 6.73
N ASN A 75 -2.22 -8.66 7.22
CA ASN A 75 -1.39 -9.13 8.31
C ASN A 75 -1.32 -8.07 9.41
N ASP A 76 -1.72 -8.43 10.63
CA ASP A 76 -1.67 -7.52 11.78
C ASP A 76 -0.34 -7.56 12.54
N HIS A 77 0.57 -8.45 12.15
CA HIS A 77 1.87 -8.69 12.78
C HIS A 77 1.80 -9.02 14.27
N GLY A 78 0.68 -9.57 14.75
CA GLY A 78 0.47 -9.83 16.17
C GLY A 78 0.13 -8.58 16.99
N ASN A 79 -0.19 -7.45 16.35
CA ASN A 79 -0.45 -6.20 17.05
C ASN A 79 -1.89 -6.06 17.57
N ILE A 80 -2.85 -6.83 17.03
CA ILE A 80 -4.27 -6.72 17.38
C ILE A 80 -4.82 -8.05 17.93
N TRP A 81 -4.77 -9.11 17.13
CA TRP A 81 -5.30 -10.44 17.45
C TRP A 81 -4.38 -11.59 17.05
N GLU A 82 -3.28 -11.29 16.34
CA GLU A 82 -2.36 -12.27 15.74
C GLU A 82 -3.02 -13.03 14.59
N PHE A 83 -3.30 -12.31 13.50
CA PHE A 83 -3.89 -12.89 12.29
C PHE A 83 -3.17 -12.46 11.01
N ASN A 84 -3.19 -13.38 10.05
CA ASN A 84 -2.68 -13.15 8.71
C ASN A 84 -3.56 -13.89 7.71
N ALA A 85 -4.45 -13.20 6.99
CA ALA A 85 -5.47 -13.85 6.15
C ALA A 85 -5.55 -13.25 4.74
N ALA A 86 -5.78 -14.12 3.75
CA ALA A 86 -6.10 -13.71 2.39
C ALA A 86 -7.60 -13.38 2.29
N VAL A 87 -7.92 -12.14 1.95
CA VAL A 87 -9.30 -11.62 1.88
C VAL A 87 -9.65 -11.30 0.44
N PRO A 88 -10.74 -11.87 -0.11
CA PRO A 88 -11.22 -11.52 -1.44
C PRO A 88 -11.45 -10.01 -1.58
N ALA A 89 -11.03 -9.45 -2.71
CA ALA A 89 -11.06 -8.02 -2.96
C ALA A 89 -11.55 -7.69 -4.37
N ASP A 90 -12.20 -6.54 -4.49
CA ASP A 90 -12.50 -5.91 -5.76
C ASP A 90 -11.66 -4.63 -5.87
N ILE A 91 -10.62 -4.70 -6.70
CA ILE A 91 -9.64 -3.62 -6.89
C ILE A 91 -10.28 -2.41 -7.58
N SER A 92 -11.35 -2.61 -8.36
CA SER A 92 -12.02 -1.52 -9.06
C SER A 92 -12.87 -0.66 -8.12
N SER A 93 -13.49 -1.28 -7.11
CA SER A 93 -14.27 -0.59 -6.09
C SER A 93 -13.49 -0.32 -4.79
N LEU A 94 -12.27 -0.86 -4.68
CA LEU A 94 -11.44 -0.81 -3.46
C LEU A 94 -12.16 -1.38 -2.23
N THR A 95 -12.94 -2.44 -2.43
CA THR A 95 -13.68 -3.13 -1.38
C THR A 95 -13.14 -4.54 -1.16
N PHE A 96 -13.34 -5.08 0.04
CA PHE A 96 -12.88 -6.42 0.40
C PHE A 96 -13.78 -7.04 1.47
N ALA A 97 -14.03 -8.34 1.36
CA ALA A 97 -14.84 -9.09 2.31
C ALA A 97 -14.68 -10.59 2.10
N GLY A 98 -14.91 -11.38 3.15
CA GLY A 98 -14.90 -12.83 3.11
C GLY A 98 -15.27 -13.43 4.46
N SER A 99 -15.63 -14.71 4.49
CA SER A 99 -16.07 -15.39 5.71
C SER A 99 -15.34 -16.70 5.88
N ASN A 100 -15.02 -17.07 7.13
CA ASN A 100 -14.28 -18.29 7.47
C ASN A 100 -12.95 -18.41 6.71
N LEU A 101 -12.21 -17.30 6.62
CA LEU A 101 -10.90 -17.22 5.97
C LEU A 101 -9.85 -17.76 6.94
N GLU A 102 -9.04 -18.71 6.50
CA GLU A 102 -7.96 -19.26 7.34
C GLU A 102 -6.89 -18.19 7.63
N SER A 103 -6.50 -18.09 8.91
CA SER A 103 -5.32 -17.33 9.32
C SER A 103 -4.08 -18.20 9.19
N ILE A 104 -3.04 -17.73 8.51
CA ILE A 104 -1.76 -18.43 8.32
C ILE A 104 -0.72 -17.99 9.35
N VAL A 105 -1.06 -18.14 10.63
CA VAL A 105 -0.15 -17.92 11.77
C VAL A 105 0.29 -19.27 12.32
N ASP A 106 1.60 -19.43 12.53
CA ASP A 106 2.17 -20.67 13.05
C ASP A 106 1.63 -20.97 14.46
N ASP A 107 1.25 -22.22 14.72
CA ASP A 107 0.73 -22.71 16.01
C ASP A 107 -0.54 -22.00 16.54
N TYR A 108 -1.25 -21.23 15.68
CA TYR A 108 -2.49 -20.54 16.04
C TYR A 108 -3.57 -20.67 14.96
N GLU A 109 -4.36 -21.75 15.07
CA GLU A 109 -5.39 -22.11 14.09
C GLU A 109 -6.72 -21.39 14.39
N ILE A 110 -6.95 -20.26 13.73
CA ILE A 110 -8.23 -19.54 13.74
C ILE A 110 -8.69 -19.21 12.32
N THR A 111 -9.97 -18.89 12.19
CA THR A 111 -10.53 -18.27 10.98
C THR A 111 -11.03 -16.87 11.28
N VAL A 112 -11.01 -16.00 10.27
CA VAL A 112 -11.54 -14.64 10.35
C VAL A 112 -12.66 -14.43 9.34
N SER A 113 -13.63 -13.61 9.72
CA SER A 113 -14.68 -13.12 8.81
C SER A 113 -14.57 -11.61 8.72
N VAL A 114 -14.30 -11.11 7.51
CA VAL A 114 -14.15 -9.68 7.22
C VAL A 114 -15.38 -9.20 6.45
N THR A 115 -16.00 -8.12 6.92
CA THR A 115 -17.14 -7.47 6.25
C THR A 115 -16.95 -5.96 6.17
N ASN A 116 -17.70 -5.31 5.30
CA ASN A 116 -17.68 -3.85 5.12
C ASN A 116 -16.28 -3.26 4.82
N GLY A 117 -15.35 -4.08 4.31
CA GLY A 117 -13.99 -3.66 4.02
C GLY A 117 -13.94 -2.69 2.86
N SER A 118 -13.31 -1.54 3.08
CA SER A 118 -13.12 -0.51 2.06
C SER A 118 -11.84 0.29 2.26
N ILE A 119 -11.26 0.73 1.13
CA ILE A 119 -10.22 1.75 1.10
C ILE A 119 -10.77 2.97 0.35
N THR A 120 -10.76 4.12 1.02
CA THR A 120 -11.18 5.39 0.42
C THR A 120 -9.96 6.25 0.17
N LYS A 121 -9.66 6.49 -1.11
CA LYS A 121 -8.55 7.37 -1.52
C LYS A 121 -8.76 8.78 -1.02
N ASN A 122 -7.73 9.37 -0.41
CA ASN A 122 -7.82 10.70 0.20
C ASN A 122 -9.01 10.85 1.18
N GLY A 123 -9.40 9.77 1.83
CA GLY A 123 -10.64 9.69 2.63
C GLY A 123 -10.51 10.22 4.06
N THR A 124 -9.30 10.52 4.52
CA THR A 124 -9.07 11.02 5.89
C THR A 124 -7.84 11.92 5.97
N THR A 125 -7.54 12.40 7.17
CA THR A 125 -6.40 13.27 7.48
C THR A 125 -5.51 12.57 8.52
N SER A 126 -4.20 12.52 8.28
CA SER A 126 -3.23 11.97 9.21
C SER A 126 -3.06 12.88 10.44
N THR A 127 -2.36 12.41 11.48
CA THR A 127 -2.07 13.18 12.70
C THR A 127 -1.42 14.54 12.42
N SER A 128 -0.52 14.62 11.44
CA SER A 128 0.14 15.86 11.00
C SER A 128 -0.71 16.76 10.09
N GLY A 129 -1.95 16.38 9.78
CA GLY A 129 -2.86 17.20 8.99
C GLY A 129 -2.81 16.95 7.48
N ARG A 130 -2.17 15.88 7.01
CA ARG A 130 -2.08 15.55 5.58
C ARG A 130 -3.28 14.72 5.13
N THR A 131 -3.85 15.04 3.98
CA THR A 131 -4.84 14.17 3.34
C THR A 131 -4.19 12.86 2.91
N VAL A 132 -4.79 11.74 3.35
CA VAL A 132 -4.26 10.38 3.15
C VAL A 132 -5.41 9.39 2.88
N ASP A 133 -5.07 8.21 2.37
CA ASP A 133 -6.02 7.13 2.17
C ASP A 133 -6.56 6.61 3.52
N LYS A 134 -7.85 6.30 3.58
CA LYS A 134 -8.52 5.68 4.73
C LYS A 134 -8.72 4.19 4.47
N ILE A 135 -8.54 3.35 5.49
CA ILE A 135 -8.97 1.95 5.51
C ILE A 135 -10.02 1.76 6.61
N SER A 136 -11.04 0.94 6.37
CA SER A 136 -12.05 0.59 7.37
C SER A 136 -12.66 -0.77 7.05
N PHE A 137 -12.86 -1.61 8.06
CA PHE A 137 -13.49 -2.92 7.93
C PHE A 137 -13.99 -3.43 9.29
N ASP A 138 -14.95 -4.35 9.25
CA ASP A 138 -15.38 -5.12 10.41
C ASP A 138 -14.75 -6.51 10.35
N ILE A 139 -14.30 -7.03 11.48
CA ILE A 139 -13.73 -8.37 11.58
C ILE A 139 -14.30 -9.13 12.79
N GLU A 140 -14.57 -10.42 12.59
CA GLU A 140 -14.92 -11.37 13.64
C GLU A 140 -13.87 -12.50 13.63
N PHE A 141 -13.42 -12.90 14.82
CA PHE A 141 -12.46 -13.99 15.01
C PHE A 141 -13.20 -15.23 15.53
N SER A 142 -12.87 -16.41 14.99
CA SER A 142 -13.61 -17.64 15.33
C SER A 142 -13.47 -18.11 16.78
N ASP A 143 -12.44 -17.64 17.47
CA ASP A 143 -12.16 -17.93 18.88
C ASP A 143 -12.79 -16.92 19.86
N ASP A 144 -13.30 -15.79 19.36
CA ASP A 144 -14.25 -14.91 20.06
C ASP A 144 -15.52 -14.66 19.23
N PRO A 145 -16.34 -15.71 19.02
CA PRO A 145 -17.51 -15.63 18.16
C PRO A 145 -18.60 -14.72 18.76
N GLY A 146 -19.19 -13.89 17.91
CA GLY A 146 -20.25 -12.95 18.26
C GLY A 146 -19.75 -11.53 18.57
N THR A 147 -18.44 -11.33 18.71
CA THR A 147 -17.85 -9.98 18.86
C THR A 147 -17.44 -9.44 17.50
N ILE A 148 -17.95 -8.26 17.13
CA ILE A 148 -17.54 -7.55 15.92
C ILE A 148 -16.56 -6.45 16.30
N TYR A 149 -15.36 -6.53 15.75
CA TYR A 149 -14.33 -5.51 15.88
C TYR A 149 -14.37 -4.60 14.67
N HIS A 150 -14.60 -3.31 14.89
CA HIS A 150 -14.48 -2.32 13.84
C HIS A 150 -13.03 -1.81 13.81
N ILE A 151 -12.34 -2.01 12.70
CA ILE A 151 -10.97 -1.54 12.50
C ILE A 151 -11.00 -0.42 11.47
N GLU A 152 -10.52 0.77 11.84
CA GLU A 152 -10.38 1.88 10.91
C GLU A 152 -9.11 2.68 11.14
N GLY A 153 -8.62 3.34 10.09
CA GLY A 153 -7.39 4.09 10.17
C GLY A 153 -6.94 4.71 8.86
N TYR A 154 -5.66 5.02 8.77
CA TYR A 154 -5.09 5.75 7.65
C TYR A 154 -3.76 5.17 7.16
N LYS A 155 -3.45 5.43 5.89
CA LYS A 155 -2.22 4.94 5.26
C LYS A 155 -0.99 5.57 5.89
N ARG A 156 -0.04 4.73 6.33
CA ARG A 156 1.21 5.17 6.94
C ARG A 156 2.00 6.05 5.96
N THR A 157 2.41 7.22 6.44
CA THR A 157 3.08 8.23 5.59
C THR A 157 4.59 8.12 5.60
N GLY A 158 5.17 7.49 6.64
CA GLY A 158 6.60 7.44 6.90
C GLY A 158 7.18 8.74 7.47
N PHE A 159 6.34 9.76 7.72
CA PHE A 159 6.76 10.97 8.42
C PHE A 159 6.68 10.74 9.93
N LEU A 160 7.72 11.12 10.66
CA LEU A 160 7.84 10.90 12.09
C LEU A 160 6.65 11.47 12.88
N GLU A 161 6.06 12.56 12.42
CA GLU A 161 4.90 13.21 13.05
C GLU A 161 3.59 12.41 12.92
N ASP A 162 3.54 11.41 12.03
CA ASP A 162 2.37 10.56 11.78
C ASP A 162 2.54 9.13 12.32
N GLU A 163 3.70 8.81 12.90
CA GLU A 163 4.02 7.48 13.47
C GLU A 163 3.41 7.33 14.88
N HIS A 164 3.02 6.10 15.23
CA HIS A 164 2.42 5.70 16.51
C HIS A 164 3.11 4.48 17.11
#